data_AF-A0A7Y7J3G6-F1
#
_entry.id   AF-A0A7Y7J3G6-F1
#
_cell.length_a   1.000
_cell.length_b   1.000
_cell.length_c   1.000
_cell.angle_alpha   90.00
_cell.angle_beta   90.00
_cell.angle_gamma   90.00
#
_symmetry.space_group_name_H-M   'P 1'
#
loop_
_entity.id
_entity.type
_entity.pdbx_description
1 polymer ?
#
loop_
_entity_poly.entity_id
_entity_poly.type
_entity_poly.pdbx_seq_one_letter_code
_entity_poly.pdbx_strand_id
1 'polypeptide(L)'
;MKYFKVDKVIEELNFNSYRPDLTLYRSSKKNPSEIHRLLVEIKVTHEVDENKRQKIISDNYSCIEIDLSKIDRMADPTVIYEAIHDIANVSWVHHCRSIELRDQADREILNSCTKALEESKKATEKLNKERQDREAEEREERYLKDEFIKSITNEIIKKQRVLLPAVKHKGKILKNRWHSQTIKLESIIEEKYTIGILLLIDSSPVYICYFFSRKLSDNRWRFVINKYKYAIAAPLHHIYYYRNTENNTNEIQKYLEATLGLSGYWINHPIRKT
;
A
#
# COMPACT_ATOMS: atom_id res chain seq x y z
N MET A 1 46.36 -3.59 -1.01
CA MET A 1 45.90 -4.15 -2.29
C MET A 1 46.66 -5.46 -2.54
N LYS A 2 45.99 -6.57 -2.88
CA LYS A 2 46.68 -7.86 -3.07
C LYS A 2 47.03 -8.01 -4.54
N TYR A 3 48.30 -7.80 -4.89
CA TYR A 3 48.77 -7.89 -6.26
C TYR A 3 48.50 -9.28 -6.87
N PHE A 4 48.21 -9.29 -8.17
CA PHE A 4 48.11 -10.52 -8.93
C PHE A 4 49.52 -11.12 -9.05
N LYS A 5 49.81 -12.17 -8.27
CA LYS A 5 51.09 -12.88 -8.36
C LYS A 5 51.13 -13.66 -9.67
N VAL A 6 52.11 -13.33 -10.51
CA VAL A 6 52.45 -14.03 -11.76
C VAL A 6 53.55 -15.04 -11.46
N ASP A 7 53.51 -16.22 -12.08
CA ASP A 7 54.53 -17.26 -11.87
C ASP A 7 55.67 -17.14 -12.88
N LYS A 8 55.36 -16.73 -14.11
CA LYS A 8 56.36 -16.50 -15.17
C LYS A 8 55.92 -15.37 -16.09
N VAL A 9 56.87 -14.53 -16.46
CA VAL A 9 56.73 -13.50 -17.49
C VAL A 9 57.66 -13.84 -18.64
N ILE A 10 57.18 -13.73 -19.88
CA ILE A 10 57.98 -13.89 -21.08
C ILE A 10 57.74 -12.68 -21.97
N GLU A 11 58.82 -12.01 -22.37
CA GLU A 11 58.79 -10.87 -23.27
C GLU A 11 58.77 -11.34 -24.72
N GLU A 12 57.97 -10.68 -25.54
CA GLU A 12 57.92 -10.85 -27.00
C GLU A 12 57.82 -12.32 -27.47
N LEU A 13 57.01 -13.14 -26.81
CA LEU A 13 56.83 -14.54 -27.15
C LEU A 13 56.06 -14.69 -28.47
N ASN A 14 56.61 -15.42 -29.43
CA ASN A 14 55.96 -15.58 -30.73
C ASN A 14 54.87 -16.67 -30.70
N PHE A 15 53.61 -16.29 -30.92
CA PHE A 15 52.46 -17.18 -31.06
C PHE A 15 52.00 -17.25 -32.50
N ASN A 16 52.59 -18.16 -33.30
CA ASN A 16 52.26 -18.39 -34.71
C ASN A 16 52.17 -17.10 -35.56
N SER A 17 51.05 -16.39 -35.49
CA SER A 17 50.70 -15.19 -36.25
C SER A 17 50.70 -13.87 -35.46
N TYR A 18 51.06 -13.89 -34.18
CA TYR A 18 51.01 -12.74 -33.27
C TYR A 18 52.10 -12.81 -32.19
N ARG A 19 52.63 -11.66 -31.77
CA ARG A 19 53.74 -11.53 -30.81
C ARG A 19 53.40 -10.42 -29.81
N PRO A 20 52.83 -10.72 -28.63
CA PRO A 20 52.54 -9.73 -27.61
C PRO A 20 53.81 -9.21 -26.96
N ASP A 21 53.76 -7.98 -26.45
CA ASP A 21 54.88 -7.38 -25.72
C ASP A 21 55.23 -8.21 -24.49
N LEU A 22 54.22 -8.61 -23.69
CA LEU A 22 54.39 -9.49 -22.55
C LEU A 22 53.38 -10.65 -22.56
N THR A 23 53.85 -11.81 -22.13
CA THR A 23 53.00 -12.96 -21.81
C THR A 23 53.17 -13.34 -20.35
N LEU A 24 52.08 -13.27 -19.60
CA LEU A 24 52.02 -13.63 -18.19
C LEU A 24 51.43 -15.04 -18.05
N TYR A 25 52.09 -15.87 -17.25
CA TYR A 25 51.62 -17.21 -16.90
C TYR A 25 51.34 -17.31 -15.41
N ARG A 26 50.24 -17.98 -15.08
CA ARG A 26 49.86 -18.25 -13.70
C ARG A 26 49.16 -19.59 -13.56
N SER A 27 49.63 -20.42 -12.65
CA SER A 27 48.95 -21.64 -12.23
C SER A 27 47.69 -21.31 -11.42
N SER A 28 46.60 -22.03 -11.70
CA SER A 28 45.37 -21.91 -10.94
C SER A 28 45.61 -22.34 -9.50
N LYS A 29 45.11 -21.55 -8.55
CA LYS A 29 45.17 -21.90 -7.12
C LYS A 29 44.35 -23.15 -6.80
N LYS A 30 43.28 -23.40 -7.55
CA LYS A 30 42.39 -24.54 -7.37
C LYS A 30 42.94 -25.80 -8.05
N ASN A 31 43.63 -25.61 -9.18
CA ASN A 31 44.22 -26.70 -9.95
C ASN A 31 45.62 -26.30 -10.46
N PRO A 32 46.71 -26.61 -9.73
CA PRO A 32 48.05 -26.18 -10.11
C PRO A 32 48.51 -26.62 -11.52
N SER A 33 47.94 -27.70 -12.05
CA SER A 33 48.19 -28.21 -13.40
C SER A 33 47.54 -27.35 -14.49
N GLU A 34 46.54 -26.54 -14.15
CA GLU A 34 45.91 -25.58 -15.05
C GLU A 34 46.73 -24.30 -15.08
N ILE A 35 47.24 -23.93 -16.25
CA ILE A 35 48.03 -22.72 -16.46
C ILE A 35 47.19 -21.70 -17.22
N HIS A 36 46.91 -20.58 -16.59
CA HIS A 36 46.29 -19.43 -17.23
C HIS A 36 47.35 -18.56 -17.89
N ARG A 37 46.98 -18.01 -19.04
CA ARG A 37 47.80 -17.08 -19.81
C ARG A 37 47.07 -15.75 -19.95
N LEU A 38 47.78 -14.66 -19.77
CA LEU A 38 47.33 -13.31 -20.07
C LEU A 38 48.34 -12.63 -20.99
N LEU A 39 47.87 -12.16 -22.13
CA LEU A 39 48.66 -11.37 -23.06
C LEU A 39 48.55 -9.89 -22.67
N VAL A 40 49.65 -9.14 -22.78
CA VAL A 40 49.68 -7.71 -22.48
C VAL A 40 50.32 -7.00 -23.67
N GLU A 41 49.62 -6.00 -24.20
CA GLU A 41 50.13 -5.04 -25.18
C GLU A 41 50.34 -3.69 -24.50
N ILE A 42 51.43 -3.01 -24.84
CA ILE A 42 51.78 -1.69 -24.34
C ILE A 42 51.58 -0.71 -25.49
N LYS A 43 50.51 0.09 -25.42
CA LYS A 43 50.22 1.12 -26.40
C LYS A 43 51.06 2.36 -26.10
N VAL A 44 52.10 2.58 -26.90
CA VAL A 44 52.90 3.82 -26.87
C VAL A 44 52.57 4.71 -28.08
N THR A 45 52.49 4.11 -29.27
CA THR A 45 52.21 4.85 -30.52
C THR A 45 51.05 4.24 -31.29
N HIS A 46 51.03 2.90 -31.36
CA HIS A 46 50.00 2.14 -32.05
C HIS A 46 49.21 1.35 -31.01
N GLU A 47 47.89 1.35 -31.19
CA GLU A 47 47.00 0.47 -30.45
C GLU A 47 46.92 -0.91 -31.10
N VAL A 48 46.31 -1.86 -30.40
CA VAL A 48 45.95 -3.15 -30.95
C VAL A 48 44.91 -2.95 -32.07
N ASP A 49 45.39 -3.03 -33.31
CA ASP A 49 44.55 -2.94 -34.50
C ASP A 49 43.52 -4.07 -34.59
N GLU A 50 42.55 -3.89 -35.49
CA GLU A 50 41.46 -4.85 -35.64
C GLU A 50 41.95 -6.24 -36.09
N ASN A 51 43.00 -6.32 -36.91
CA ASN A 51 43.55 -7.59 -37.36
C ASN A 51 44.18 -8.38 -36.20
N LYS A 52 44.95 -7.71 -35.33
CA LYS A 52 45.49 -8.27 -34.09
C LYS A 52 44.36 -8.68 -33.16
N ARG A 53 43.35 -7.82 -32.97
CA ARG A 53 42.18 -8.10 -32.12
C ARG A 53 41.47 -9.37 -32.58
N GLN A 54 41.19 -9.52 -33.87
CA GLN A 54 40.52 -10.71 -34.40
C GLN A 54 41.32 -11.99 -34.17
N LYS A 55 42.66 -11.95 -34.30
CA LYS A 55 43.53 -13.10 -33.97
C LYS A 55 43.47 -13.48 -32.50
N ILE A 56 43.52 -12.49 -31.60
CA ILE A 56 43.42 -12.70 -30.15
C ILE A 56 42.08 -13.37 -29.79
N ILE A 57 40.99 -12.93 -30.43
CA ILE A 57 39.64 -13.50 -30.25
C ILE A 57 39.57 -14.91 -30.84
N SER A 58 40.06 -15.14 -32.07
CA SER A 58 40.01 -16.45 -32.71
C SER A 58 40.79 -17.52 -31.94
N ASP A 59 41.92 -17.12 -31.36
CA ASP A 59 42.77 -17.99 -30.55
C ASP A 59 42.28 -18.11 -29.09
N ASN A 60 41.19 -17.39 -28.75
CA ASN A 60 40.56 -17.36 -27.43
C ASN A 60 41.53 -17.01 -26.29
N TYR A 61 42.42 -16.03 -26.52
CA TYR A 61 43.38 -15.57 -25.52
C TYR A 61 42.89 -14.33 -24.78
N SER A 62 42.97 -14.36 -23.44
CA SER A 62 42.79 -13.13 -22.66
C SER A 62 43.93 -12.15 -22.93
N CYS A 63 43.58 -10.92 -23.27
CA CYS A 63 44.51 -9.85 -23.57
C CYS A 63 44.04 -8.52 -22.98
N ILE A 64 44.95 -7.82 -22.33
CA ILE A 64 44.80 -6.43 -21.92
C ILE A 64 45.74 -5.54 -22.73
N GLU A 65 45.35 -4.29 -22.91
CA GLU A 65 46.19 -3.22 -23.43
C GLU A 65 46.42 -2.20 -22.32
N ILE A 66 47.68 -1.80 -22.13
CA ILE A 66 48.09 -0.74 -21.21
C ILE A 66 48.46 0.48 -22.05
N ASP A 67 47.66 1.54 -21.96
CA ASP A 67 47.84 2.78 -22.69
C ASP A 67 48.83 3.70 -21.97
N LEU A 68 50.04 3.79 -22.52
CA LEU A 68 51.08 4.71 -22.10
C LEU A 68 51.32 5.82 -23.14
N SER A 69 50.41 6.00 -24.11
CA SER A 69 50.58 6.97 -25.21
C SER A 69 50.66 8.43 -24.74
N LYS A 70 50.17 8.72 -23.53
CA LYS A 70 50.22 10.05 -22.90
C LYS A 70 51.42 10.24 -21.97
N ILE A 71 52.19 9.19 -21.72
CA ILE A 71 53.36 9.24 -20.83
C ILE A 71 54.59 9.57 -21.67
N ASP A 72 55.42 10.49 -21.18
CA ASP A 72 56.69 10.79 -21.82
C ASP A 72 57.57 9.53 -21.85
N ARG A 73 58.18 9.26 -23.00
CA ARG A 73 59.10 8.11 -23.19
C ARG A 73 60.35 8.24 -22.33
N MET A 74 60.70 9.46 -21.93
CA MET A 74 61.79 9.77 -21.01
C MET A 74 61.31 9.98 -19.56
N ALA A 75 60.06 9.64 -19.25
CA ALA A 75 59.54 9.74 -17.89
C ALA A 75 60.35 8.85 -16.93
N ASP A 76 60.43 9.28 -15.69
CA ASP A 76 61.04 8.52 -14.62
C ASP A 76 60.32 7.16 -14.42
N PRO A 77 61.04 6.07 -14.10
CA PRO A 77 60.42 4.77 -13.84
C PRO A 77 59.28 4.79 -12.82
N THR A 78 59.29 5.68 -11.83
CA THR A 78 58.19 5.84 -10.87
C THR A 78 56.92 6.34 -11.55
N VAL A 79 57.03 7.28 -12.50
CA VAL A 79 55.87 7.80 -13.25
C VAL A 79 55.28 6.71 -14.14
N ILE A 80 56.13 5.93 -14.81
CA ILE A 80 55.69 4.79 -15.63
C ILE A 80 55.00 3.74 -14.75
N TYR A 81 55.58 3.45 -13.58
CA TYR A 81 55.01 2.52 -12.61
C TYR A 81 53.62 2.97 -12.15
N GLU A 82 53.45 4.23 -11.79
CA GLU A 82 52.15 4.80 -11.41
C GLU A 82 51.15 4.72 -12.56
N ALA A 83 51.56 5.05 -13.79
CA ALA A 83 50.70 4.97 -14.97
C ALA A 83 50.22 3.54 -15.26
N ILE A 84 51.08 2.53 -15.09
CA ILE A 84 50.71 1.12 -15.25
C ILE A 84 49.71 0.66 -14.18
N HIS A 85 49.75 1.26 -12.98
CA HIS A 85 48.84 0.94 -11.88
C HIS A 85 47.51 1.72 -11.95
N ASP A 86 47.43 2.76 -12.77
CA ASP A 86 46.18 3.46 -13.02
C ASP A 86 45.25 2.62 -13.91
N ILE A 87 44.11 2.23 -13.35
CA ILE A 87 43.09 1.44 -14.06
C ILE A 87 42.54 2.16 -15.29
N ALA A 88 42.58 3.50 -15.33
CA ALA A 88 42.16 4.27 -16.50
C ALA A 88 43.04 4.02 -17.73
N ASN A 89 44.28 3.56 -17.53
CA ASN A 89 45.20 3.20 -18.60
C ASN A 89 45.12 1.72 -18.99
N VAL A 90 44.34 0.89 -18.28
CA VAL A 90 44.26 -0.55 -18.56
C VAL A 90 42.90 -0.88 -19.15
N SER A 91 42.89 -1.45 -20.35
CA SER A 91 41.67 -1.88 -21.02
C SER A 91 41.73 -3.35 -21.44
N TRP A 92 40.58 -4.01 -21.46
CA TRP A 92 40.49 -5.37 -22.00
C TRP A 92 40.36 -5.31 -23.52
N VAL A 93 41.30 -5.95 -24.23
CA VAL A 93 41.17 -6.19 -25.66
C VAL A 93 40.20 -7.36 -25.89
N HIS A 94 40.40 -8.44 -25.14
CA HIS A 94 39.54 -9.61 -25.13
C HIS A 94 39.70 -10.35 -23.80
N HIS A 95 38.61 -10.89 -23.26
CA HIS A 95 38.64 -11.81 -22.13
C HIS A 95 38.02 -13.13 -22.59
N CYS A 96 38.77 -14.23 -22.52
CA CYS A 96 38.34 -15.52 -23.09
C CYS A 96 37.05 -16.06 -22.47
N ARG A 97 36.76 -15.68 -21.22
CA ARG A 97 35.51 -16.03 -20.51
C ARG A 97 34.45 -14.94 -20.53
N SER A 98 34.60 -13.90 -21.36
CA SER A 98 33.65 -12.77 -21.37
C SER A 98 32.22 -13.21 -21.68
N ILE A 99 32.04 -14.14 -22.62
CA ILE A 99 30.72 -14.71 -22.97
C ILE A 99 30.15 -15.49 -21.79
N GLU A 100 30.92 -16.43 -21.23
CA GLU A 100 30.50 -17.23 -20.07
C GLU A 100 30.12 -16.36 -18.87
N LEU A 101 30.94 -15.33 -18.57
CA LEU A 101 30.69 -14.39 -17.48
C LEU A 101 29.44 -13.55 -17.74
N ARG A 102 29.19 -13.14 -18.98
CA ARG A 102 27.97 -12.42 -19.37
C ARG A 102 26.75 -13.32 -19.23
N ASP A 103 26.81 -14.55 -19.73
CA ASP A 103 25.71 -15.52 -19.60
C ASP A 103 25.44 -15.86 -18.13
N GLN A 104 26.47 -15.88 -17.28
CA GLN A 104 26.29 -16.01 -15.84
C GLN A 104 25.58 -14.79 -15.25
N ALA A 105 26.04 -13.58 -15.56
CA ALA A 105 25.43 -12.34 -15.09
C ALA A 105 23.96 -12.21 -15.55
N ASP A 106 23.67 -12.54 -16.81
CA ASP A 106 22.32 -12.50 -17.37
C ASP A 106 21.40 -13.51 -16.68
N ARG A 107 21.90 -14.71 -16.36
CA ARG A 107 21.15 -15.69 -15.55
C ARG A 107 20.88 -15.20 -14.14
N GLU A 108 21.85 -14.55 -13.49
CA GLU A 108 21.69 -13.99 -12.15
C GLU A 108 20.65 -12.84 -12.13
N ILE A 109 20.68 -11.98 -13.16
CA ILE A 109 19.68 -10.92 -13.36
C ILE A 109 18.30 -11.54 -13.58
N LEU A 110 18.18 -12.51 -14.48
CA LEU A 110 16.91 -13.17 -14.78
C LEU A 110 16.32 -13.83 -13.52
N ASN A 111 17.13 -14.56 -12.75
CA ASN A 111 16.71 -15.19 -11.50
C ASN A 111 16.25 -14.18 -10.45
N SER A 112 16.91 -13.03 -10.38
CA SER A 112 16.51 -11.95 -9.47
C SER A 112 15.20 -11.30 -9.91
N CYS A 113 14.99 -11.08 -11.21
CA CYS A 113 13.74 -10.57 -11.77
C CYS A 113 12.57 -11.54 -11.57
N THR A 114 12.77 -12.84 -11.81
CA THR A 114 11.71 -13.85 -11.60
C THR A 114 11.31 -13.93 -10.13
N LYS A 115 12.29 -13.94 -9.22
CA LYS A 115 12.02 -13.92 -7.77
C LYS A 115 11.25 -12.68 -7.33
N ALA A 116 11.66 -11.49 -7.78
CA ALA A 116 10.96 -10.24 -7.48
C ALA A 116 9.51 -10.25 -8.02
N LEU A 117 9.29 -10.80 -9.22
CA LEU A 117 7.97 -10.94 -9.81
C LEU A 117 7.08 -11.90 -9.01
N GLU A 118 7.60 -13.04 -8.56
CA GLU A 118 6.87 -13.98 -7.71
C GLU A 118 6.49 -13.37 -6.35
N GLU A 119 7.41 -12.63 -5.73
CA GLU A 119 7.14 -11.92 -4.48
C GLU A 119 6.05 -10.85 -4.66
N SER A 120 6.10 -10.10 -5.77
CA SER A 120 5.07 -9.12 -6.12
C SER A 120 3.69 -9.76 -6.35
N LYS A 121 3.64 -10.92 -7.04
CA LYS A 121 2.40 -11.68 -7.23
C LYS A 121 1.82 -12.16 -5.89
N LYS A 122 2.64 -12.78 -5.04
CA LYS A 122 2.22 -13.23 -3.70
C LYS A 122 1.71 -12.08 -2.83
N ALA A 123 2.36 -10.93 -2.87
CA ALA A 123 1.92 -9.74 -2.15
C ALA A 123 0.55 -9.25 -2.65
N THR A 124 0.34 -9.25 -3.97
CA THR A 124 -0.93 -8.87 -4.60
C THR A 124 -2.06 -9.84 -4.26
N GLU A 125 -1.80 -11.15 -4.31
CA GLU A 125 -2.74 -12.20 -3.94
C GLU A 125 -3.15 -12.09 -2.47
N LYS A 126 -2.19 -11.87 -1.57
CA LYS A 126 -2.45 -11.65 -0.15
C LYS A 126 -3.35 -10.43 0.09
N LEU A 127 -3.04 -9.31 -0.56
CA LEU A 127 -3.83 -8.08 -0.44
C LEU A 127 -5.26 -8.26 -0.97
N ASN A 128 -5.42 -8.98 -2.08
CA ASN A 128 -6.74 -9.31 -2.63
C ASN A 128 -7.54 -10.21 -1.70
N LYS A 129 -6.90 -11.20 -1.06
CA LYS A 129 -7.55 -12.06 -0.06
C LYS A 129 -8.00 -11.26 1.17
N GLU A 130 -7.12 -10.45 1.73
CA GLU A 130 -7.46 -9.58 2.88
C GLU A 130 -8.62 -8.63 2.55
N ARG A 131 -8.69 -8.13 1.31
CA ARG A 131 -9.81 -7.32 0.84
C ARG A 131 -11.10 -8.13 0.75
N GLN A 132 -11.07 -9.34 0.22
CA GLN A 132 -12.24 -10.22 0.14
C GLN A 132 -12.76 -10.59 1.52
N ASP A 133 -11.87 -10.91 2.45
CA ASP A 133 -12.21 -11.25 3.83
C ASP A 133 -12.89 -10.05 4.52
N ARG A 134 -12.33 -8.83 4.37
CA ARG A 134 -12.95 -7.60 4.89
C ARG A 134 -14.33 -7.33 4.27
N GLU A 135 -14.46 -7.49 2.96
CA GLU A 135 -15.73 -7.30 2.26
C GLU A 135 -16.79 -8.34 2.68
N ALA A 136 -16.38 -9.55 3.09
CA ALA A 136 -17.26 -10.57 3.63
C ALA A 136 -17.71 -10.24 5.06
N GLU A 137 -16.79 -9.84 5.93
CA GLU A 137 -17.10 -9.38 7.30
C GLU A 137 -18.07 -8.19 7.28
N GLU A 138 -17.83 -7.20 6.40
CA GLU A 138 -18.72 -6.04 6.26
C GLU A 138 -20.12 -6.42 5.73
N ARG A 139 -20.23 -7.48 4.92
CA ARG A 139 -21.52 -7.99 4.44
C ARG A 139 -22.28 -8.70 5.54
N GLU A 140 -21.59 -9.51 6.33
CA GLU A 140 -22.17 -10.19 7.49
C GLU A 140 -22.66 -9.18 8.55
N GLU A 141 -21.84 -8.16 8.86
CA GLU A 141 -22.24 -7.11 9.80
C GLU A 141 -23.48 -6.34 9.30
N ARG A 142 -23.56 -6.06 7.99
CA ARG A 142 -24.74 -5.45 7.36
C ARG A 142 -25.98 -6.34 7.49
N TYR A 143 -25.83 -7.63 7.21
CA TYR A 143 -26.92 -8.60 7.32
C TYR A 143 -27.48 -8.67 8.75
N LEU A 144 -26.61 -8.80 9.76
CA LEU A 144 -27.02 -8.87 11.17
C LEU A 144 -27.73 -7.59 11.62
N LYS A 145 -27.26 -6.41 11.19
CA LYS A 145 -27.94 -5.13 11.45
C LYS A 145 -29.34 -5.10 10.84
N ASP A 146 -29.47 -5.53 9.58
CA ASP A 146 -30.76 -5.56 8.90
C ASP A 146 -31.74 -6.54 9.55
N GLU A 147 -31.27 -7.73 9.96
CA GLU A 147 -32.07 -8.72 10.68
C GLU A 147 -32.55 -8.18 12.03
N PHE A 148 -31.67 -7.55 12.78
CA PHE A 148 -31.99 -6.93 14.05
C PHE A 148 -33.01 -5.78 13.91
N ILE A 149 -32.86 -4.92 12.90
CA ILE A 149 -33.85 -3.87 12.59
C ILE A 149 -35.21 -4.48 12.24
N LYS A 150 -35.26 -5.56 11.46
CA LYS A 150 -36.51 -6.28 11.16
C LYS A 150 -37.16 -6.84 12.42
N SER A 151 -36.37 -7.44 13.32
CA SER A 151 -36.84 -7.98 14.60
C SER A 151 -37.50 -6.89 15.47
N ILE A 152 -36.81 -5.76 15.67
CA ILE A 152 -37.36 -4.61 16.39
C ILE A 152 -38.65 -4.09 15.75
N THR A 153 -38.65 -3.96 14.42
CA THR A 153 -39.80 -3.44 13.68
C THR A 153 -41.02 -4.34 13.88
N ASN A 154 -40.85 -5.66 13.81
CA ASN A 154 -41.92 -6.63 14.04
C ASN A 154 -42.47 -6.57 15.47
N GLU A 155 -41.59 -6.42 16.47
CA GLU A 155 -42.00 -6.33 17.87
C GLU A 155 -42.80 -5.03 18.14
N ILE A 156 -42.41 -3.92 17.52
CA ILE A 156 -43.18 -2.65 17.58
C ILE A 156 -44.56 -2.84 16.96
N ILE A 157 -44.65 -3.42 15.75
CA ILE A 157 -45.93 -3.67 15.06
C ILE A 157 -46.84 -4.54 15.92
N LYS A 158 -46.30 -5.59 16.55
CA LYS A 158 -47.04 -6.48 17.44
C LYS A 158 -47.60 -5.72 18.64
N LYS A 159 -46.83 -4.85 19.28
CA LYS A 159 -47.27 -4.03 20.43
C LYS A 159 -48.25 -2.93 20.04
N GLN A 160 -48.09 -2.29 18.89
CA GLN A 160 -49.04 -1.27 18.42
C GLN A 160 -50.42 -1.84 18.12
N ARG A 161 -50.51 -3.09 17.63
CA ARG A 161 -51.81 -3.80 17.48
C ARG A 161 -52.55 -3.98 18.80
N VAL A 162 -51.86 -3.96 19.94
CA VAL A 162 -52.45 -4.07 21.29
C VAL A 162 -52.91 -2.71 21.84
N LEU A 163 -52.36 -1.60 21.34
CA LEU A 163 -52.55 -0.26 21.92
C LEU A 163 -53.46 0.68 21.12
N LEU A 164 -54.11 0.22 20.06
CA LEU A 164 -55.14 1.00 19.36
C LEU A 164 -56.55 0.52 19.78
N PRO A 165 -57.12 1.04 20.89
CA PRO A 165 -58.57 0.97 21.06
C PRO A 165 -59.20 1.79 19.94
N ALA A 166 -60.24 1.23 19.31
CA ALA A 166 -61.03 1.92 18.30
C ALA A 166 -61.64 3.20 18.91
N VAL A 167 -61.00 4.35 18.70
CA VAL A 167 -61.55 5.65 19.07
C VAL A 167 -62.65 5.99 18.05
N LYS A 168 -63.86 5.46 18.26
CA LYS A 168 -65.06 6.01 17.63
C LYS A 168 -65.33 7.37 18.25
N HIS A 169 -64.75 8.43 17.68
CA HIS A 169 -65.00 9.77 18.17
C HIS A 169 -66.23 10.37 17.49
N LYS A 170 -67.33 10.47 18.25
CA LYS A 170 -68.51 11.26 17.91
C LYS A 170 -68.14 12.76 17.85
N GLY A 171 -67.75 13.26 16.67
CA GLY A 171 -68.00 14.63 16.23
C GLY A 171 -67.38 15.81 16.99
N LYS A 172 -66.31 15.65 17.79
CA LYS A 172 -65.59 16.79 18.40
C LYS A 172 -64.11 16.77 18.08
N ILE A 173 -63.64 17.86 17.48
CA ILE A 173 -62.23 18.16 17.20
C ILE A 173 -61.54 18.40 18.56
N LEU A 174 -60.71 17.45 19.00
CA LEU A 174 -59.86 17.65 20.16
C LEU A 174 -58.64 18.47 19.77
N LYS A 175 -58.37 19.55 20.52
CA LYS A 175 -57.13 20.32 20.41
C LYS A 175 -55.93 19.39 20.69
N ASN A 176 -55.00 19.36 19.73
CA ASN A 176 -53.80 18.51 19.68
C ASN A 176 -53.04 18.50 21.00
N ARG A 177 -53.24 17.43 21.79
CA ARG A 177 -52.46 17.15 22.99
C ARG A 177 -51.42 16.09 22.63
N TRP A 178 -50.21 16.53 22.32
CA TRP A 178 -49.05 15.66 22.06
C TRP A 178 -48.87 14.71 23.24
N HIS A 179 -49.08 13.41 23.03
CA HIS A 179 -48.74 12.39 24.00
C HIS A 179 -47.41 11.76 23.56
N SER A 180 -46.30 12.23 24.12
CA SER A 180 -45.03 11.53 24.00
C SER A 180 -45.07 10.30 24.90
N GLN A 181 -45.33 9.12 24.32
CA GLN A 181 -45.06 7.86 25.03
C GLN A 181 -43.62 7.46 24.76
N THR A 182 -42.78 7.59 25.79
CA THR A 182 -41.43 7.01 25.78
C THR A 182 -41.56 5.52 26.07
N ILE A 183 -41.54 4.69 25.04
CA ILE A 183 -41.40 3.25 25.24
C ILE A 183 -39.92 2.99 25.53
N LYS A 184 -39.60 2.82 26.81
CA LYS A 184 -38.29 2.35 27.25
C LYS A 184 -38.16 0.88 26.84
N LEU A 185 -37.42 0.62 25.76
CA LEU A 185 -37.00 -0.73 25.39
C LEU A 185 -35.80 -1.10 26.26
N GLU A 186 -36.05 -1.52 27.50
CA GLU A 186 -35.00 -1.78 28.49
C GLU A 186 -34.26 -3.13 28.30
N SER A 187 -34.53 -3.93 27.27
CA SER A 187 -34.22 -5.37 27.41
C SER A 187 -33.57 -6.14 26.25
N ILE A 188 -32.96 -5.55 25.21
CA ILE A 188 -32.45 -6.41 24.10
C ILE A 188 -31.02 -6.11 23.63
N ILE A 189 -30.30 -5.14 24.19
CA ILE A 189 -29.02 -4.75 23.58
C ILE A 189 -27.91 -4.72 24.62
N GLU A 190 -26.89 -5.55 24.37
CA GLU A 190 -25.62 -5.55 25.09
C GLU A 190 -25.07 -4.11 25.23
N GLU A 191 -24.32 -3.85 26.31
CA GLU A 191 -23.89 -2.55 26.87
C GLU A 191 -23.31 -1.48 25.90
N LYS A 192 -23.14 -1.77 24.61
CA LYS A 192 -22.50 -0.93 23.60
C LYS A 192 -23.44 -0.05 22.77
N TYR A 193 -24.74 -0.33 22.77
CA TYR A 193 -25.70 0.39 21.93
C TYR A 193 -26.96 0.78 22.69
N THR A 194 -27.43 2.01 22.49
CA THR A 194 -28.75 2.46 22.96
C THR A 194 -29.60 2.84 21.76
N ILE A 195 -30.78 2.25 21.67
CA ILE A 195 -31.77 2.55 20.65
C ILE A 195 -32.90 3.33 21.29
N GLY A 196 -33.18 4.51 20.74
CA GLY A 196 -34.36 5.25 21.08
C GLY A 196 -35.30 5.34 19.87
N ILE A 197 -36.59 5.31 20.16
CA ILE A 197 -37.66 5.50 19.18
C ILE A 197 -38.37 6.80 19.55
N LEU A 198 -38.42 7.75 18.61
CA LEU A 198 -39.28 8.91 18.72
C LEU A 198 -40.48 8.74 17.81
N LEU A 199 -41.66 8.67 18.42
CA LEU A 199 -42.94 8.70 17.74
C LEU A 199 -43.43 10.14 17.69
N LEU A 200 -43.46 10.72 16.50
CA LEU A 200 -44.09 12.01 16.24
C LEU A 200 -45.48 11.74 15.65
N ILE A 201 -46.51 11.93 16.47
CA ILE A 201 -47.90 11.79 16.07
C ILE A 201 -48.46 13.20 15.90
N ASP A 202 -48.48 13.70 14.67
CA ASP A 202 -49.24 14.89 14.31
C ASP A 202 -50.33 14.49 13.34
N SER A 203 -51.59 14.73 13.73
CA SER A 203 -52.87 14.71 12.99
C SER A 203 -53.01 13.95 11.64
N SER A 204 -52.21 12.89 11.43
CA SER A 204 -51.89 12.18 10.17
C SER A 204 -50.89 12.94 9.27
N PRO A 205 -49.70 12.36 8.92
CA PRO A 205 -49.20 11.00 9.16
C PRO A 205 -48.32 10.84 10.42
N VAL A 206 -48.21 9.60 10.94
CA VAL A 206 -47.32 9.24 12.06
C VAL A 206 -45.90 9.06 11.53
N TYR A 207 -44.94 9.79 12.10
CA TYR A 207 -43.51 9.60 11.81
C TYR A 207 -42.85 8.80 12.92
N ILE A 208 -42.20 7.69 12.56
CA ILE A 208 -41.36 6.92 13.46
C ILE A 208 -39.91 7.24 13.11
N CYS A 209 -39.20 7.91 14.02
CA CYS A 209 -37.77 8.14 13.90
C CYS A 209 -37.02 7.19 14.82
N TYR A 210 -36.08 6.44 14.25
CA TYR A 210 -35.13 5.62 15.00
C TYR A 210 -33.83 6.38 15.16
N PHE A 211 -33.28 6.41 16.36
CA PHE A 211 -31.91 6.85 16.59
C PHE A 211 -31.12 5.72 17.22
N PHE A 212 -30.00 5.41 16.57
CA PHE A 212 -29.01 4.50 17.09
C PHE A 212 -27.90 5.34 17.69
N SER A 213 -27.53 5.04 18.93
CA SER A 213 -26.36 5.64 19.56
C SER A 213 -25.37 4.53 19.90
N ARG A 214 -24.12 4.69 19.44
CA ARG A 214 -23.01 3.80 19.77
C ARG A 214 -22.04 4.55 20.66
N LYS A 215 -21.62 3.92 21.76
CA LYS A 215 -20.53 4.41 22.59
C LYS A 215 -19.21 4.05 21.92
N LEU A 216 -18.42 5.06 21.57
CA LEU A 216 -17.07 4.91 21.01
C LEU A 216 -16.08 4.54 22.12
N SER A 217 -14.91 4.03 21.75
CA SER A 217 -13.84 3.63 22.70
C SER A 217 -13.32 4.80 23.54
N ASP A 218 -13.57 6.04 23.13
CA ASP A 218 -13.17 7.27 23.80
C ASP A 218 -14.31 7.91 24.64
N ASN A 219 -15.32 7.14 25.03
CA ASN A 219 -16.50 7.60 25.78
C ASN A 219 -17.40 8.62 25.04
N ARG A 220 -17.16 8.93 23.76
CA ARG A 220 -18.08 9.76 22.96
C ARG A 220 -19.24 8.92 22.43
N TRP A 221 -20.38 9.57 22.23
CA TRP A 221 -21.55 8.95 21.59
C TRP A 221 -21.66 9.41 20.14
N ARG A 222 -21.73 8.45 19.21
CA ARG A 222 -22.07 8.74 17.81
C ARG A 222 -23.55 8.39 17.61
N PHE A 223 -24.34 9.39 17.21
CA PHE A 223 -25.74 9.23 16.84
C PHE A 223 -25.85 9.03 15.33
N VAL A 224 -26.49 7.96 14.91
CA VAL A 224 -26.87 7.72 13.51
C VAL A 224 -28.38 7.81 13.44
N ILE A 225 -28.87 8.87 12.79
CA ILE A 225 -30.29 9.04 12.50
C ILE A 225 -30.53 8.39 11.14
N ASN A 226 -31.12 7.19 11.15
CA ASN A 226 -31.49 6.52 9.92
C ASN A 226 -32.91 6.93 9.53
N LYS A 227 -33.03 7.72 8.46
CA LYS A 227 -34.31 8.24 8.00
C LYS A 227 -35.01 7.17 7.15
N TYR A 228 -35.76 6.26 7.77
CA TYR A 228 -36.64 5.37 7.01
C TYR A 228 -37.84 6.16 6.49
N LYS A 229 -37.85 6.44 5.19
CA LYS A 229 -39.03 6.98 4.47
C LYS A 229 -40.07 5.86 4.31
N TYR A 230 -40.93 5.65 5.30
CA TYR A 230 -42.29 5.18 4.98
C TYR A 230 -43.10 6.42 4.61
N ALA A 231 -43.07 6.78 3.32
CA ALA A 231 -43.85 7.89 2.79
C ALA A 231 -45.27 7.42 2.50
N ILE A 232 -46.23 7.83 3.34
CA ILE A 232 -47.54 8.25 2.84
C ILE A 232 -47.52 9.78 2.95
N ALA A 233 -47.77 10.44 1.83
CA ALA A 233 -47.34 11.79 1.50
C ALA A 233 -47.80 12.90 2.47
N ALA A 234 -46.85 13.74 2.90
CA ALA A 234 -46.95 15.21 2.98
C ALA A 234 -45.58 15.80 3.41
N PRO A 235 -45.19 17.00 2.91
CA PRO A 235 -43.96 17.67 3.30
C PRO A 235 -44.21 18.52 4.55
N LEU A 236 -43.47 18.28 5.64
CA LEU A 236 -43.39 19.22 6.77
C LEU A 236 -41.94 19.47 7.16
N HIS A 237 -41.64 20.76 7.38
CA HIS A 237 -40.32 21.38 7.37
C HIS A 237 -39.68 21.61 8.75
N HIS A 238 -40.05 20.89 9.82
CA HIS A 238 -39.45 21.14 11.14
C HIS A 238 -39.17 19.86 11.93
N ILE A 239 -37.95 19.78 12.50
CA ILE A 239 -37.51 18.76 13.46
C ILE A 239 -37.19 19.48 14.77
N TYR A 240 -37.72 19.00 15.90
CA TYR A 240 -37.46 19.55 17.24
C TYR A 240 -36.54 18.60 18.03
N TYR A 241 -35.59 19.15 18.79
CA TYR A 241 -34.57 18.39 19.55
C TYR A 241 -34.70 18.61 21.06
N TYR A 242 -34.43 17.55 21.85
CA TYR A 242 -34.43 17.58 23.32
C TYR A 242 -33.02 17.81 23.89
N ARG A 243 -32.95 18.57 24.99
CA ARG A 243 -31.72 19.00 25.67
C ARG A 243 -31.24 17.93 26.65
N ASN A 244 -30.05 17.37 26.44
CA ASN A 244 -29.26 16.74 27.51
C ASN A 244 -27.88 17.42 27.57
N THR A 245 -27.35 17.52 28.78
CA THR A 245 -26.45 18.58 29.27
C THR A 245 -25.10 18.76 28.55
N GLU A 246 -24.73 20.04 28.43
CA GLU A 246 -23.39 20.67 28.47
C GLU A 246 -22.24 19.97 27.72
N ASN A 247 -22.08 20.32 26.43
CA ASN A 247 -20.78 20.65 25.77
C ASN A 247 -20.71 20.37 24.25
N ASN A 248 -21.75 19.87 23.59
CA ASN A 248 -21.68 19.51 22.16
C ASN A 248 -22.75 20.15 21.25
N THR A 249 -23.42 21.20 21.71
CA THR A 249 -24.59 21.79 21.03
C THR A 249 -24.27 22.54 19.73
N ASN A 250 -23.11 23.20 19.65
CA ASN A 250 -22.78 24.07 18.51
C ASN A 250 -22.31 23.30 17.27
N GLU A 251 -21.63 22.16 17.43
CA GLU A 251 -21.14 21.38 16.30
C GLU A 251 -22.25 20.58 15.60
N ILE A 252 -23.17 20.02 16.37
CA ILE A 252 -24.32 19.27 15.84
C ILE A 252 -25.27 20.21 15.08
N GLN A 253 -25.49 21.43 15.59
CA GLN A 253 -26.28 22.45 14.91
C GLN A 253 -25.66 22.83 13.56
N LYS A 254 -24.35 23.14 13.53
CA LYS A 254 -23.64 23.49 12.29
C LYS A 254 -23.66 22.36 11.26
N TYR A 255 -23.47 21.12 11.69
CA TYR A 255 -23.50 19.96 10.80
C TYR A 255 -24.89 19.77 10.15
N LEU A 256 -25.96 19.96 10.91
CA LEU A 256 -27.34 19.78 10.43
C LEU A 256 -27.81 20.94 9.55
N GLU A 257 -27.49 22.19 9.90
CA GLU A 257 -27.77 23.35 9.06
C GLU A 257 -27.04 23.25 7.72
N ALA A 258 -25.76 22.84 7.73
CA ALA A 258 -24.94 22.71 6.53
C ALA A 258 -25.35 21.53 5.63
N THR A 259 -25.77 20.40 6.21
CA THR A 259 -26.04 19.18 5.44
C THR A 259 -27.49 19.07 4.98
N LEU A 260 -28.44 19.67 5.71
CA LEU A 260 -29.88 19.45 5.50
C LEU A 260 -30.69 20.74 5.29
N GLY A 261 -30.11 21.93 5.48
CA GLY A 261 -30.79 23.21 5.24
C GLY A 261 -31.98 23.50 6.17
N LEU A 262 -32.01 22.89 7.37
CA LEU A 262 -33.13 23.03 8.33
C LEU A 262 -32.78 24.01 9.45
N SER A 263 -33.66 24.98 9.73
CA SER A 263 -33.59 25.85 10.91
C SER A 263 -34.55 25.34 12.01
N GLY A 264 -34.05 25.15 13.23
CA GLY A 264 -34.83 24.63 14.37
C GLY A 264 -35.08 25.64 15.48
N TYR A 265 -36.19 25.47 16.22
CA TYR A 265 -36.49 26.17 17.48
C TYR A 265 -36.36 25.23 18.67
N TRP A 266 -35.83 25.72 19.79
CA TRP A 266 -35.69 24.97 21.04
C TRP A 266 -36.88 25.21 21.98
N ILE A 267 -37.42 24.16 22.59
CA ILE A 267 -38.44 24.26 23.65
C ILE A 267 -37.77 23.96 24.99
N ASN A 268 -37.74 24.93 25.90
CA ASN A 268 -37.26 24.73 27.27
C ASN A 268 -38.39 24.14 28.12
N HIS A 269 -38.18 22.94 28.67
CA HIS A 269 -39.03 22.39 29.72
C HIS A 269 -38.22 22.31 31.02
N PRO A 270 -38.67 22.92 32.14
CA PRO A 270 -37.98 22.77 33.41
C PRO A 270 -38.22 21.35 33.95
N ILE A 271 -37.14 20.58 34.10
CA ILE A 271 -37.17 19.32 34.84
C ILE A 271 -37.19 19.70 36.33
N ARG A 272 -38.30 19.41 37.03
CA ARG A 272 -38.29 19.43 38.50
C ARG A 272 -37.41 18.28 38.97
N LYS A 273 -36.32 18.61 39.67
CA LYS A 273 -35.51 17.62 40.38
C LYS A 273 -36.38 17.00 41.49
N THR A 274 -36.59 15.70 41.42
CA THR A 274 -36.98 14.84 42.55
C THR A 274 -35.75 14.11 43.03
#